data_AF-A0A9E1Q189-F1
#
_entry.id   AF-A0A9E1Q189-F1
#
_cell.length_a   1.000
_cell.length_b   1.000
_cell.length_c   1.000
_cell.angle_alpha   90.00
_cell.angle_beta   90.00
_cell.angle_gamma   90.00
#
_symmetry.space_group_name_H-M   'P 1'
#
loop_
_entity.id
_entity.type
_entity.pdbx_description
1 polymer ?
#
loop_
_entity_poly.entity_id
_entity_poly.type
_entity_poly.pdbx_seq_one_letter_code
_entity_poly.pdbx_strand_id
1 'polypeptide(L)'
;MDDTPAIPRAGDKPDQTGFAARFRTTLRGLTQNIFQRRRRREAWWRLDISTIIALTVLILGMTARVFDLPWVELIRVKTFDFYQVMAPRETDGKSVVGIVDIDEKSLAEIGQWPWSRTTIADLLNRLADAKASVVGFDAIFAEYDRTSPHRIATTIRGADAETLAKLKALPKNEDVMAAAMKRIATVVGQAGVNTALPKGGLTAALPSSVKGSKGGDPKPFLHAYLAYMGNVPELEKAARGHGFFTIGNEPDGLVRRV
;
A
#
# COMPACT_ATOMS: atom_id res chain seq x y z
N MET A 1 102.26 49.82 19.07
CA MET A 1 102.06 49.77 20.52
C MET A 1 101.24 48.52 20.78
N ASP A 2 101.80 47.34 20.49
CA ASP A 2 103.05 46.78 21.07
C ASP A 2 102.81 46.47 22.54
N ASP A 3 102.44 45.22 22.82
CA ASP A 3 103.16 44.43 23.81
C ASP A 3 102.98 42.93 23.54
N THR A 4 104.13 42.26 23.56
CA THR A 4 104.47 40.94 23.04
C THR A 4 104.31 39.87 24.16
N PRO A 5 104.26 38.55 23.89
CA PRO A 5 103.57 37.55 24.71
C PRO A 5 104.49 36.82 25.71
N ALA A 6 103.89 36.05 26.63
CA ALA A 6 104.61 35.08 27.46
C ALA A 6 103.94 33.69 27.42
N ILE A 7 104.71 32.71 26.96
CA ILE A 7 104.44 31.26 27.00
C ILE A 7 104.99 30.70 28.32
N PRO A 8 104.38 29.65 28.90
CA PRO A 8 105.19 28.51 29.33
C PRO A 8 104.70 27.16 28.78
N ARG A 9 105.66 26.25 28.71
CA ARG A 9 105.71 25.00 27.94
C ARG A 9 104.97 23.81 28.57
N ALA A 10 104.63 22.87 27.68
CA ALA A 10 104.81 21.42 27.73
C ALA A 10 104.33 20.64 28.98
N GLY A 11 103.28 19.85 28.77
CA GLY A 11 102.92 18.72 29.63
C GLY A 11 101.68 17.99 29.09
N ASP A 12 101.94 16.81 28.50
CA ASP A 12 101.04 15.68 28.27
C ASP A 12 100.26 15.47 26.94
N LYS A 13 100.36 14.20 26.53
CA LYS A 13 100.08 13.53 25.25
C LYS A 13 98.59 13.16 25.07
N PRO A 14 98.15 12.81 23.84
CA PRO A 14 96.75 12.76 23.47
C PRO A 14 96.04 11.47 23.92
N ASP A 15 94.82 11.63 24.43
CA ASP A 15 93.83 10.58 24.65
C ASP A 15 93.41 9.95 23.31
N GLN A 16 93.73 8.67 23.17
CA GLN A 16 93.20 7.77 22.16
C GLN A 16 91.98 7.00 22.70
N THR A 17 90.79 7.58 22.71
CA THR A 17 89.57 6.80 22.99
C THR A 17 88.38 7.18 22.11
N GLY A 18 88.63 7.37 20.82
CA GLY A 18 87.60 7.42 19.78
C GLY A 18 86.92 6.06 19.44
N PHE A 19 87.30 4.94 20.04
CA PHE A 19 86.80 3.62 19.60
C PHE A 19 85.81 2.93 20.59
N ALA A 20 85.96 3.14 21.90
CA ALA A 20 85.12 2.47 22.90
C ALA A 20 83.73 3.09 23.09
N ALA A 21 83.57 4.40 22.78
CA ALA A 21 82.29 5.09 22.93
C ALA A 21 81.29 4.80 21.80
N ARG A 22 81.76 4.25 20.66
CA ARG A 22 80.93 3.96 19.48
C ARG A 22 80.41 2.52 19.38
N PHE A 23 80.82 1.62 20.28
CA PHE A 23 80.31 0.23 20.38
C PHE A 23 79.18 0.04 21.42
N ARG A 24 78.67 1.13 22.02
CA ARG A 24 77.50 1.14 22.91
C ARG A 24 76.20 1.55 22.23
N THR A 25 76.17 1.58 20.90
CA THR A 25 74.97 1.18 20.18
C THR A 25 74.80 -0.34 20.31
N THR A 26 73.59 -0.85 20.12
CA THR A 26 73.33 -2.23 19.65
C THR A 26 72.97 -3.35 20.65
N LEU A 27 72.83 -3.12 21.97
CA LEU A 27 72.27 -4.14 22.90
C LEU A 27 71.15 -3.68 23.85
N ARG A 28 70.71 -2.42 23.79
CA ARG A 28 69.54 -1.91 24.56
C ARG A 28 68.31 -1.65 23.68
N GLY A 29 68.18 -2.39 22.59
CA GLY A 29 67.05 -2.31 21.67
C GLY A 29 65.92 -3.32 21.90
N LEU A 30 66.02 -4.28 22.84
CA LEU A 30 65.20 -5.50 22.73
C LEU A 30 64.34 -5.92 23.92
N THR A 31 64.33 -5.23 25.07
CA THR A 31 63.59 -5.76 26.25
C THR A 31 62.70 -4.80 27.03
N GLN A 32 62.61 -3.49 26.71
CA GLN A 32 61.85 -2.57 27.59
C GLN A 32 60.75 -1.70 26.95
N ASN A 33 60.54 -1.70 25.63
CA ASN A 33 59.46 -0.91 25.02
C ASN A 33 58.39 -1.71 24.25
N ILE A 34 58.41 -3.04 24.33
CA ILE A 34 57.33 -3.90 23.80
C ILE A 34 56.18 -4.05 24.84
N PHE A 35 56.40 -3.68 26.10
CA PHE A 35 55.48 -3.96 27.21
C PHE A 35 54.84 -2.73 27.88
N GLN A 36 54.67 -1.62 27.14
CA GLN A 36 53.83 -0.49 27.60
C GLN A 36 52.72 -0.08 26.61
N ARG A 37 52.42 -0.89 25.59
CA ARG A 37 51.05 -0.95 25.07
C ARG A 37 50.21 -1.83 26.00
N ARG A 38 49.88 -1.31 27.18
CA ARG A 38 48.61 -1.66 27.83
C ARG A 38 47.50 -1.14 26.92
N ARG A 39 47.24 -1.86 25.81
CA ARG A 39 45.88 -1.99 25.30
C ARG A 39 45.13 -2.57 26.49
N ARG A 40 44.48 -1.71 27.27
CA ARG A 40 43.29 -2.14 28.00
C ARG A 40 42.47 -2.84 26.92
N ARG A 41 42.40 -4.17 26.99
CA ARG A 41 41.31 -4.90 26.36
C ARG A 41 40.07 -4.43 27.11
N GLU A 42 39.62 -3.21 26.84
CA GLU A 42 38.24 -2.80 27.07
C GLU A 42 37.46 -3.90 26.35
N ALA A 43 36.85 -4.77 27.15
CA ALA A 43 36.25 -5.99 26.64
C ALA A 43 35.35 -5.61 25.47
N TRP A 44 35.38 -6.37 24.37
CA TRP A 44 34.46 -6.17 23.23
C TRP A 44 32.96 -6.25 23.61
N TRP A 45 32.67 -6.51 24.89
CA TRP A 45 31.37 -6.60 25.55
C TRP A 45 31.06 -5.42 26.48
N ARG A 46 31.95 -4.44 26.64
CA ARG A 46 31.63 -3.20 27.37
C ARG A 46 30.78 -2.32 26.46
N LEU A 47 29.48 -2.62 26.44
CA LEU A 47 28.52 -1.70 25.86
C LEU A 47 28.53 -0.44 26.71
N ASP A 48 28.91 0.68 26.11
CA ASP A 48 28.75 1.99 26.74
C ASP A 48 27.29 2.18 27.14
N ILE A 49 27.04 2.89 28.25
CA ILE A 49 25.67 3.16 28.73
C ILE A 49 24.83 3.81 27.63
N SER A 50 25.44 4.66 26.80
CA SER A 50 24.82 5.25 25.60
C SER A 50 24.35 4.20 24.59
N THR A 51 25.15 3.15 24.34
CA THR A 51 24.80 2.05 23.45
C THR A 51 23.64 1.23 24.01
N ILE A 52 23.63 0.97 25.32
CA ILE A 52 22.51 0.27 25.98
C ILE A 52 21.23 1.10 25.83
N ILE A 53 21.27 2.40 26.12
CA ILE A 53 20.12 3.30 25.98
C ILE A 53 19.62 3.31 24.53
N ALA A 54 20.52 3.45 23.55
CA ALA A 54 20.15 3.48 22.14
C ALA A 54 19.48 2.16 21.70
N LEU A 55 20.02 1.01 22.10
CA LEU A 55 19.43 -0.29 21.82
C LEU A 55 18.07 -0.46 22.51
N THR A 56 17.91 -0.01 23.75
CA THR A 56 16.64 -0.05 24.46
C THR A 56 15.57 0.80 23.75
N VAL A 57 15.90 2.03 23.35
CA VAL A 57 14.97 2.90 22.60
C VAL A 57 14.59 2.27 21.26
N LEU A 58 15.57 1.69 20.54
CA LEU A 58 15.32 1.01 19.27
C LEU A 58 14.40 -0.21 19.45
N ILE A 59 14.68 -1.06 20.45
CA ILE A 59 13.86 -2.24 20.75
C ILE A 59 12.45 -1.81 21.16
N LEU A 60 12.31 -0.78 22.00
CA LEU A 60 11.00 -0.25 22.40
C LEU A 60 10.23 0.29 21.20
N GLY A 61 10.89 1.05 20.33
CA GLY A 61 10.31 1.57 19.09
C GLY A 61 9.89 0.47 18.11
N MET A 62 10.75 -0.53 17.90
CA MET A 62 10.43 -1.72 17.07
C MET A 62 9.26 -2.50 17.67
N THR A 63 9.23 -2.66 18.99
CA THR A 63 8.13 -3.34 19.69
C THR A 63 6.82 -2.57 19.51
N ALA A 64 6.84 -1.26 19.77
CA ALA A 64 5.69 -0.38 19.57
C ALA A 64 5.19 -0.40 18.11
N ARG A 65 6.10 -0.57 17.14
CA ARG A 65 5.78 -0.74 15.72
C ARG A 65 5.19 -2.11 15.41
N VAL A 66 5.71 -3.19 15.99
CA VAL A 66 5.22 -4.56 15.78
C VAL A 66 3.82 -4.73 16.37
N PHE A 67 3.53 -4.10 17.50
CA PHE A 67 2.21 -4.12 18.13
C PHE A 67 1.27 -3.00 17.64
N ASP A 68 1.69 -2.19 16.67
CA ASP A 68 0.93 -1.08 16.07
C ASP A 68 0.14 -0.26 17.10
N LEU A 69 0.84 0.32 18.09
CA LEU A 69 0.20 1.18 19.09
C LEU A 69 -0.52 2.38 18.41
N PRO A 70 -1.73 2.78 18.87
CA PRO A 70 -2.55 3.78 18.16
C PRO A 70 -1.84 5.10 17.84
N TRP A 71 -1.03 5.62 18.76
CA TRP A 71 -0.28 6.87 18.55
C TRP A 71 0.84 6.74 17.50
N VAL A 72 1.45 5.55 17.39
CA VAL A 72 2.47 5.25 16.37
C VAL A 72 1.81 5.17 15.00
N GLU A 73 0.63 4.53 14.91
CA GLU A 73 -0.17 4.54 13.68
C GLU A 73 -0.57 5.96 13.28
N LEU A 74 -1.03 6.79 14.22
CA LEU A 74 -1.44 8.17 13.94
C LEU A 74 -0.28 8.99 13.36
N ILE A 75 0.90 8.95 13.98
CA ILE A 75 2.09 9.67 13.49
C ILE A 75 2.44 9.20 12.08
N ARG A 76 2.37 7.90 11.81
CA ARG A 76 2.66 7.32 10.49
C ARG A 76 1.68 7.84 9.43
N VAL A 77 0.37 7.77 9.66
CA VAL A 77 -0.61 8.21 8.65
C VAL A 77 -0.53 9.71 8.40
N LYS A 78 -0.29 10.52 9.44
CA LYS A 78 -0.08 11.98 9.27
C LYS A 78 1.21 12.30 8.53
N THR A 79 2.29 11.57 8.80
CA THR A 79 3.53 11.71 8.04
C THR A 79 3.32 11.36 6.57
N PHE A 80 2.56 10.30 6.29
CA PHE A 80 2.20 9.92 4.92
C PHE A 80 1.42 11.04 4.21
N ASP A 81 0.38 11.59 4.84
CA ASP A 81 -0.41 12.69 4.27
C ASP A 81 0.46 13.91 3.98
N PHE A 82 1.35 14.25 4.92
CA PHE A 82 2.27 15.37 4.76
C PHE A 82 3.18 15.19 3.54
N TYR A 83 3.67 13.98 3.30
CA TYR A 83 4.43 13.67 2.08
C TYR A 83 3.58 13.79 0.81
N GLN A 84 2.32 13.36 0.83
CA GLN A 84 1.42 13.50 -0.33
C GLN A 84 1.14 14.97 -0.68
N VAL A 85 1.08 15.85 0.33
CA VAL A 85 0.89 17.29 0.14
C VAL A 85 2.18 17.99 -0.32
N MET A 86 3.33 17.64 0.27
CA MET A 86 4.61 18.27 -0.08
C MET A 86 5.16 17.83 -1.44
N ALA A 87 4.94 16.56 -1.80
CA ALA A 87 5.43 15.97 -3.03
C ALA A 87 4.28 15.27 -3.75
N PRO A 88 3.29 16.03 -4.25
CA PRO A 88 2.18 15.45 -4.98
C PRO A 88 2.71 14.73 -6.23
N ARG A 89 2.04 13.64 -6.59
CA ARG A 89 2.40 12.89 -7.79
C ARG A 89 2.23 13.78 -9.02
N GLU A 90 3.31 13.96 -9.78
CA GLU A 90 3.23 14.61 -11.09
C GLU A 90 2.38 13.76 -12.03
N THR A 91 1.38 14.40 -12.65
CA THR A 91 0.55 13.76 -13.67
C THR A 91 1.05 14.22 -15.04
N ASP A 92 1.17 13.30 -15.99
CA ASP A 92 1.59 13.60 -17.36
C ASP A 92 0.47 14.21 -18.21
N GLY A 93 -0.65 14.60 -17.57
CA GLY A 93 -1.86 15.10 -18.22
C GLY A 93 -2.62 14.05 -19.03
N LYS A 94 -2.13 12.81 -19.11
CA LYS A 94 -2.74 11.71 -19.87
C LYS A 94 -3.55 10.84 -18.93
N SER A 95 -4.60 11.40 -18.32
CA SER A 95 -5.53 10.61 -17.52
C SER A 95 -6.23 9.59 -18.42
N VAL A 96 -5.86 8.31 -18.26
CA VAL A 96 -6.44 7.16 -18.98
C VAL A 96 -7.83 6.79 -18.43
N VAL A 97 -8.28 7.46 -17.36
CA VAL A 97 -9.53 7.16 -16.65
C VAL A 97 -10.55 8.28 -16.88
N GLY A 98 -11.69 7.93 -17.46
CA GLY A 98 -12.87 8.79 -17.53
C GLY A 98 -13.86 8.44 -16.42
N ILE A 99 -14.49 9.44 -15.83
CA ILE A 99 -15.53 9.29 -14.82
C ILE A 99 -16.86 9.63 -15.47
N VAL A 100 -17.84 8.73 -15.37
CA VAL A 100 -19.22 8.96 -15.78
C VAL A 100 -20.02 9.15 -14.50
N ASP A 101 -20.33 10.40 -14.19
CA ASP A 101 -21.05 10.75 -12.97
C ASP A 101 -22.57 10.77 -13.21
N ILE A 102 -23.34 10.54 -12.15
CA ILE A 102 -24.80 10.60 -12.14
C ILE A 102 -25.19 11.86 -11.36
N ASP A 103 -25.25 12.97 -12.08
CA ASP A 103 -25.59 14.29 -11.55
C ASP A 103 -27.08 14.64 -11.69
N GLU A 104 -27.50 15.75 -11.09
CA GLU A 104 -28.88 16.24 -11.18
C GLU A 104 -29.34 16.46 -12.62
N LYS A 105 -28.42 16.84 -13.52
CA LYS A 105 -28.73 17.05 -14.94
C LYS A 105 -29.09 15.73 -15.62
N SER A 106 -28.29 14.70 -15.41
CA SER A 106 -28.53 13.36 -15.95
C SER A 106 -29.81 12.75 -15.37
N LEU A 107 -30.09 12.98 -14.09
CA LEU A 107 -31.35 12.55 -13.46
C LEU A 107 -32.57 13.29 -14.01
N ALA A 108 -32.43 14.57 -14.35
CA ALA A 108 -33.50 15.33 -14.99
C ALA A 108 -33.78 14.87 -16.43
N GLU A 109 -32.74 14.44 -17.16
CA GLU A 109 -32.86 13.99 -18.56
C GLU A 109 -33.34 12.52 -18.67
N ILE A 110 -32.80 11.62 -17.83
CA ILE A 110 -33.02 10.16 -17.93
C ILE A 110 -34.10 9.69 -16.95
N GLY A 111 -34.20 10.35 -15.80
CA GLY A 111 -35.11 10.00 -14.72
C GLY A 111 -34.40 9.54 -13.45
N GLN A 112 -35.20 9.17 -12.46
CA GLN A 112 -34.75 8.85 -11.12
C GLN A 112 -33.86 7.60 -11.05
N TRP A 113 -32.78 7.67 -10.27
CA TRP A 113 -31.94 6.53 -9.90
C TRP A 113 -32.65 5.60 -8.88
N PRO A 114 -32.46 4.26 -8.93
CA PRO A 114 -31.67 3.52 -9.90
C PRO A 114 -32.35 3.38 -11.25
N TRP A 115 -31.58 3.64 -12.31
CA TRP A 115 -31.99 3.45 -13.69
C TRP A 115 -32.21 1.97 -14.01
N SER A 116 -33.01 1.70 -15.06
CA SER A 116 -33.23 0.34 -15.54
C SER A 116 -31.92 -0.25 -16.07
N ARG A 117 -31.80 -1.59 -16.01
CA ARG A 117 -30.62 -2.28 -16.53
C ARG A 117 -30.51 -2.16 -18.05
N THR A 118 -31.63 -1.91 -18.74
CA THR A 118 -31.62 -1.57 -20.18
C THR A 118 -30.95 -0.22 -20.45
N THR A 119 -31.24 0.82 -19.66
CA THR A 119 -30.56 2.12 -19.79
C THR A 119 -29.07 2.01 -19.52
N ILE A 120 -28.68 1.22 -18.51
CA ILE A 120 -27.26 0.95 -18.22
C ILE A 120 -26.62 0.14 -19.37
N ALA A 121 -27.35 -0.80 -19.99
CA ALA A 121 -26.88 -1.55 -21.15
C ALA A 121 -26.60 -0.63 -22.34
N ASP A 122 -27.46 0.36 -22.59
CA ASP A 122 -27.26 1.35 -23.65
C ASP A 122 -26.03 2.22 -23.38
N LEU A 123 -25.80 2.62 -22.13
CA LEU A 123 -24.58 3.32 -21.72
C LEU A 123 -23.34 2.46 -21.97
N LEU A 124 -23.36 1.18 -21.58
CA LEU A 124 -22.26 0.25 -21.83
C LEU A 124 -21.98 0.06 -23.33
N ASN A 125 -23.03 -0.02 -24.15
CA ASN A 125 -22.87 -0.12 -25.61
C ASN A 125 -22.19 1.12 -26.19
N ARG A 126 -22.61 2.32 -25.75
CA ARG A 126 -21.98 3.58 -26.18
C ARG A 126 -20.52 3.67 -25.74
N LEU A 127 -20.19 3.21 -24.53
CA LEU A 127 -18.81 3.15 -24.04
C LEU A 127 -17.96 2.14 -24.83
N ALA A 128 -18.55 1.00 -25.20
CA ALA A 128 -17.91 0.01 -26.07
C ALA A 128 -17.62 0.60 -27.46
N ASP A 129 -18.59 1.32 -28.04
CA ASP A 129 -18.45 1.97 -29.35
C ASP A 129 -17.41 3.11 -29.31
N ALA A 130 -17.31 3.81 -28.17
CA ALA A 130 -16.26 4.78 -27.87
C ALA A 130 -14.89 4.15 -27.57
N LYS A 131 -14.76 2.82 -27.64
CA LYS A 131 -13.53 2.05 -27.41
C LYS A 131 -12.94 2.20 -26.00
N ALA A 132 -13.78 2.37 -24.99
CA ALA A 132 -13.33 2.26 -23.60
C ALA A 132 -12.76 0.85 -23.36
N SER A 133 -11.62 0.77 -22.66
CA SER A 133 -10.93 -0.51 -22.43
C SER A 133 -11.59 -1.37 -21.36
N VAL A 134 -12.10 -0.72 -20.31
CA VAL A 134 -12.77 -1.37 -19.18
C VAL A 134 -13.74 -0.38 -18.55
N VAL A 135 -14.86 -0.87 -18.02
CA VAL A 135 -15.81 -0.07 -17.23
C VAL A 135 -15.88 -0.66 -15.83
N GLY A 136 -15.53 0.14 -14.83
CA GLY A 136 -15.79 -0.17 -13.43
C GLY A 136 -17.10 0.46 -13.00
N PHE A 137 -17.96 -0.30 -12.33
CA PHE A 137 -19.11 0.25 -11.65
C PHE A 137 -18.73 0.66 -10.23
N ASP A 138 -19.14 1.85 -9.80
CA ASP A 138 -19.14 2.31 -8.41
C ASP A 138 -20.56 2.22 -7.82
N ALA A 139 -21.21 1.08 -8.03
CA ALA A 139 -22.56 0.80 -7.56
C ALA A 139 -22.75 -0.71 -7.44
N ILE A 140 -23.69 -1.11 -6.55
CA ILE A 140 -24.09 -2.51 -6.38
C ILE A 140 -25.51 -2.71 -6.91
N PHE A 141 -25.68 -3.70 -7.77
CA PHE A 141 -26.95 -4.13 -8.34
C PHE A 141 -27.47 -5.39 -7.63
N ALA A 142 -27.65 -5.30 -6.31
CA ALA A 142 -28.00 -6.43 -5.44
C ALA A 142 -29.39 -7.01 -5.71
N GLU A 143 -30.29 -6.21 -6.28
CA GLU A 143 -31.66 -6.59 -6.54
C GLU A 143 -31.99 -6.56 -8.05
N TYR A 144 -32.92 -7.44 -8.42
CA TYR A 144 -33.54 -7.45 -9.74
C TYR A 144 -34.28 -6.14 -10.00
N ASP A 145 -34.06 -5.58 -11.18
CA ASP A 145 -34.63 -4.36 -11.70
C ASP A 145 -36.16 -4.40 -11.59
N ARG A 146 -36.70 -3.43 -10.84
CA ARG A 146 -38.15 -3.25 -10.64
C ARG A 146 -38.90 -3.01 -11.96
N THR A 147 -38.23 -2.49 -12.98
CA THR A 147 -38.77 -2.19 -14.31
C THR A 147 -38.62 -3.35 -15.30
N SER A 148 -38.05 -4.47 -14.87
CA SER A 148 -37.91 -5.67 -15.72
C SER A 148 -39.30 -6.21 -16.10
N PRO A 149 -39.57 -6.55 -17.37
CA PRO A 149 -40.89 -6.98 -17.84
C PRO A 149 -41.52 -8.10 -17.00
N HIS A 150 -40.70 -9.05 -16.57
CA HIS A 150 -41.11 -10.15 -15.71
C HIS A 150 -41.59 -9.68 -14.33
N ARG A 151 -40.93 -8.67 -13.74
CA ARG A 151 -41.35 -8.08 -12.46
C ARG A 151 -42.62 -7.26 -12.63
N ILE A 152 -42.70 -6.45 -13.69
CA ILE A 152 -43.90 -5.69 -14.03
C ILE A 152 -45.10 -6.64 -14.18
N ALA A 153 -44.93 -7.77 -14.86
CA ALA A 153 -45.99 -8.78 -15.00
C ALA A 153 -46.46 -9.40 -13.67
N THR A 154 -45.72 -9.23 -12.58
CA THR A 154 -46.13 -9.68 -11.23
C THR A 154 -46.68 -8.57 -10.35
N THR A 155 -46.34 -7.32 -10.63
CA THR A 155 -46.69 -6.17 -9.78
C THR A 155 -47.81 -5.31 -10.35
N ILE A 156 -48.03 -5.33 -11.66
CA ILE A 156 -49.07 -4.54 -12.33
C ILE A 156 -50.46 -5.06 -11.95
N ARG A 157 -51.36 -4.14 -11.60
CA ARG A 157 -52.76 -4.44 -11.26
C ARG A 157 -53.65 -4.11 -12.45
N GLY A 158 -54.61 -4.98 -12.76
CA GLY A 158 -55.61 -4.73 -13.81
C GLY A 158 -55.19 -5.10 -15.24
N ALA A 159 -54.02 -5.74 -15.43
CA ALA A 159 -53.63 -6.29 -16.73
C ALA A 159 -54.33 -7.65 -16.99
N ASP A 160 -54.72 -7.89 -18.24
CA ASP A 160 -55.30 -9.15 -18.68
C ASP A 160 -54.23 -10.25 -18.83
N ALA A 161 -54.66 -11.51 -18.89
CA ALA A 161 -53.76 -12.66 -18.94
C ALA A 161 -52.87 -12.70 -20.20
N GLU A 162 -53.36 -12.17 -21.34
CA GLU A 162 -52.59 -12.11 -22.58
C GLU A 162 -51.45 -11.09 -22.47
N THR A 163 -51.74 -9.90 -21.94
CA THR A 163 -50.73 -8.87 -21.66
C THR A 163 -49.67 -9.37 -20.68
N LEU A 164 -50.08 -10.05 -19.60
CA LEU A 164 -49.15 -10.64 -18.64
C LEU A 164 -48.26 -11.72 -19.28
N ALA A 165 -48.81 -12.53 -20.19
CA ALA A 165 -48.04 -13.53 -20.93
C ALA A 165 -47.03 -12.87 -21.88
N LYS A 166 -47.43 -11.82 -22.60
CA LYS A 166 -46.53 -11.04 -23.47
C LYS A 166 -45.39 -10.40 -22.69
N LEU A 167 -45.66 -9.81 -21.53
CA LEU A 167 -44.62 -9.22 -20.67
C LEU A 167 -43.62 -10.26 -20.15
N LYS A 168 -44.09 -11.45 -19.76
CA LYS A 168 -43.23 -12.55 -19.32
C LYS A 168 -42.40 -13.15 -20.45
N ALA A 169 -42.81 -12.99 -21.70
CA ALA A 169 -42.05 -13.46 -22.86
C ALA A 169 -40.90 -12.51 -23.26
N LEU A 170 -40.93 -11.26 -22.82
CA LEU A 170 -39.85 -10.29 -23.08
C LEU A 170 -38.60 -10.62 -22.26
N PRO A 171 -37.39 -10.34 -22.76
CA PRO A 171 -36.16 -10.58 -22.01
C PRO A 171 -36.14 -9.81 -20.69
N LYS A 172 -35.48 -10.37 -19.68
CA LYS A 172 -35.23 -9.64 -18.42
C LYS A 172 -34.21 -8.53 -18.66
N ASN A 173 -34.37 -7.41 -17.95
CA ASN A 173 -33.43 -6.30 -18.09
C ASN A 173 -32.00 -6.70 -17.68
N GLU A 174 -31.86 -7.63 -16.72
CA GLU A 174 -30.58 -8.20 -16.30
C GLU A 174 -29.88 -8.93 -17.44
N ASP A 175 -30.61 -9.71 -18.23
CA ASP A 175 -30.07 -10.44 -19.37
C ASP A 175 -29.61 -9.46 -20.47
N VAL A 176 -30.35 -8.37 -20.66
CA VAL A 176 -29.99 -7.30 -21.61
C VAL A 176 -28.68 -6.62 -21.20
N MET A 177 -28.54 -6.25 -19.92
CA MET A 177 -27.29 -5.67 -19.40
C MET A 177 -26.15 -6.68 -19.43
N ALA A 178 -26.37 -7.92 -19.03
CA ALA A 178 -25.38 -8.99 -19.09
C ALA A 178 -24.89 -9.23 -20.53
N ALA A 179 -25.74 -9.05 -21.54
CA ALA A 179 -25.34 -9.10 -22.94
C ALA A 179 -24.44 -7.91 -23.32
N ALA A 180 -24.76 -6.68 -22.88
CA ALA A 180 -23.93 -5.50 -23.10
C ALA A 180 -22.55 -5.61 -22.40
N MET A 181 -22.51 -6.20 -21.20
CA MET A 181 -21.27 -6.50 -20.46
C MET A 181 -20.33 -7.47 -21.19
N LYS A 182 -20.80 -8.18 -22.22
CA LYS A 182 -19.92 -9.01 -23.07
C LYS A 182 -19.23 -8.20 -24.18
N ARG A 183 -19.74 -7.01 -24.53
CA ARG A 183 -19.15 -6.13 -25.55
C ARG A 183 -17.98 -5.31 -25.03
N ILE A 184 -17.94 -5.06 -23.72
CA ILE A 184 -16.88 -4.32 -23.06
C ILE A 184 -16.55 -4.97 -21.72
N ALA A 185 -15.26 -5.07 -21.39
CA ALA A 185 -14.86 -5.64 -20.11
C ALA A 185 -15.43 -4.80 -18.96
N THR A 186 -16.18 -5.44 -18.06
CA THR A 186 -16.80 -4.79 -16.91
C THR A 186 -16.26 -5.34 -15.60
N VAL A 187 -16.11 -4.45 -14.62
CA VAL A 187 -15.81 -4.79 -13.23
C VAL A 187 -17.00 -4.35 -12.41
N VAL A 188 -17.71 -5.30 -11.81
CA VAL A 188 -18.81 -5.01 -10.88
C VAL A 188 -18.22 -4.96 -9.48
N GLY A 189 -18.75 -4.10 -8.61
CA GLY A 189 -18.26 -4.07 -7.24
C GLY A 189 -19.17 -4.80 -6.26
N GLN A 190 -18.57 -5.14 -5.13
CA GLN A 190 -19.13 -5.90 -4.03
C GLN A 190 -18.81 -5.18 -2.72
N ALA A 191 -19.62 -5.42 -1.69
CA ALA A 191 -19.38 -4.94 -0.35
C ALA A 191 -19.25 -6.10 0.63
N GLY A 192 -18.15 -6.15 1.36
CA GLY A 192 -18.03 -6.91 2.60
C GLY A 192 -18.97 -6.36 3.67
N VAL A 193 -19.70 -7.27 4.32
CA VAL A 193 -20.62 -6.99 5.43
C VAL A 193 -20.31 -7.88 6.63
N ASN A 194 -20.46 -7.33 7.83
CA ASN A 194 -20.26 -8.04 9.10
C ASN A 194 -21.56 -8.65 9.65
N THR A 195 -22.57 -8.80 8.79
CA THR A 195 -23.87 -9.38 9.11
C THR A 195 -24.17 -10.56 8.19
N ALA A 196 -24.90 -11.55 8.70
CA ALA A 196 -25.37 -12.65 7.88
C ALA A 196 -26.40 -12.10 6.87
N LEU A 197 -26.19 -12.39 5.59
CA LEU A 197 -27.14 -12.01 4.55
C LEU A 197 -28.34 -12.99 4.52
N PRO A 198 -29.55 -12.52 4.19
CA PRO A 198 -30.70 -13.38 3.94
C PRO A 198 -30.38 -14.45 2.89
N LYS A 199 -31.08 -15.59 2.92
CA LYS A 199 -30.94 -16.64 1.89
C LYS A 199 -31.15 -16.04 0.50
N GLY A 200 -30.14 -16.11 -0.36
CA GLY A 200 -30.14 -15.55 -1.72
C GLY A 200 -29.44 -14.18 -1.86
N GLY A 201 -29.03 -13.53 -0.77
CA GLY A 201 -28.22 -12.30 -0.82
C GLY A 201 -26.70 -12.57 -0.88
N LEU A 202 -26.29 -13.83 -0.77
CA LEU A 202 -24.88 -14.22 -0.88
C LEU A 202 -24.48 -14.24 -2.34
N THR A 203 -23.59 -13.34 -2.73
CA THR A 203 -22.81 -13.56 -3.93
C THR A 203 -21.86 -14.72 -3.66
N ALA A 204 -21.83 -15.70 -4.58
CA ALA A 204 -20.90 -16.81 -4.47
C ALA A 204 -19.48 -16.25 -4.28
N ALA A 205 -18.74 -16.77 -3.32
CA ALA A 205 -17.35 -16.38 -3.10
C ALA A 205 -16.57 -16.63 -4.40
N LEU A 206 -16.30 -15.57 -5.14
CA LEU A 206 -15.54 -15.67 -6.38
C LEU A 206 -14.07 -15.83 -6.01
N PRO A 207 -13.36 -16.77 -6.64
CA PRO A 207 -11.95 -16.96 -6.35
C PRO A 207 -11.19 -15.66 -6.62
N SER A 208 -10.40 -15.22 -5.63
CA SER A 208 -9.60 -14.01 -5.74
C SER A 208 -8.72 -14.05 -7.00
N SER A 209 -8.71 -12.95 -7.76
CA SER A 209 -7.83 -12.78 -8.90
C SER A 209 -6.37 -12.58 -8.49
N VAL A 210 -6.10 -12.31 -7.21
CA VAL A 210 -4.75 -12.15 -6.66
C VAL A 210 -4.09 -13.53 -6.52
N LYS A 211 -3.29 -13.89 -7.52
CA LYS A 211 -2.58 -15.18 -7.58
C LYS A 211 -1.14 -15.15 -7.06
N GLY A 212 -0.68 -14.01 -6.54
CA GLY A 212 0.70 -13.87 -6.06
C GLY A 212 0.82 -12.87 -4.92
N SER A 213 1.54 -13.27 -3.88
CA SER A 213 2.01 -12.39 -2.83
C SER A 213 3.53 -12.40 -2.82
N LYS A 214 4.16 -11.29 -3.23
CA LYS A 214 5.55 -11.05 -2.86
C LYS A 214 5.53 -10.68 -1.37
N GLY A 215 6.10 -11.53 -0.51
CA GLY A 215 6.26 -11.21 0.91
C GLY A 215 5.49 -12.09 1.91
N GLY A 216 4.92 -13.23 1.50
CA GLY A 216 4.26 -14.18 2.42
C GLY A 216 2.74 -14.18 2.31
N ASP A 217 2.03 -14.72 3.30
CA ASP A 217 0.57 -14.79 3.29
C ASP A 217 -0.05 -13.39 3.46
N PRO A 218 -0.85 -12.87 2.51
CA PRO A 218 -1.49 -11.57 2.65
C PRO A 218 -2.69 -11.60 3.61
N LYS A 219 -3.26 -12.77 3.92
CA LYS A 219 -4.50 -12.88 4.71
C LYS A 219 -4.49 -12.15 6.05
N PRO A 220 -3.39 -12.15 6.85
CA PRO A 220 -3.36 -11.41 8.12
C PRO A 220 -3.52 -9.89 7.96
N PHE A 221 -3.32 -9.36 6.76
CA PHE A 221 -3.40 -7.93 6.43
C PHE A 221 -4.69 -7.55 5.69
N LEU A 222 -5.54 -8.53 5.38
CA LEU A 222 -6.82 -8.30 4.72
C LEU A 222 -7.94 -8.17 5.74
N HIS A 223 -8.88 -7.27 5.49
CA HIS A 223 -10.11 -7.20 6.27
C HIS A 223 -10.97 -8.43 6.01
N ALA A 224 -11.36 -9.11 7.09
CA ALA A 224 -12.30 -10.22 7.03
C ALA A 224 -13.73 -9.72 7.24
N TYR A 225 -14.63 -10.15 6.36
CA TYR A 225 -16.06 -9.87 6.45
C TYR A 225 -16.83 -11.19 6.58
N LEU A 226 -17.97 -11.15 7.27
CA LEU A 226 -18.81 -12.32 7.48
C LEU A 226 -19.47 -12.79 6.17
N ALA A 227 -19.86 -11.84 5.32
CA ALA A 227 -20.45 -12.11 4.02
C ALA A 227 -20.10 -11.01 3.01
N TYR A 228 -20.38 -11.29 1.73
CA TYR A 228 -20.25 -10.33 0.64
C TYR A 228 -21.62 -10.09 0.00
N MET A 229 -22.03 -8.83 -0.03
CA MET A 229 -23.17 -8.35 -0.80
C MET A 229 -22.66 -7.94 -2.18
N GLY A 230 -23.02 -8.70 -3.20
CA GLY A 230 -22.75 -8.34 -4.58
C GLY A 230 -24.03 -8.17 -5.38
N ASN A 231 -23.93 -8.44 -6.66
CA ASN A 231 -24.93 -8.18 -7.67
C ASN A 231 -25.79 -9.42 -7.93
N VAL A 232 -26.89 -9.25 -8.66
CA VAL A 232 -27.67 -10.40 -9.15
C VAL A 232 -26.81 -11.37 -9.99
N PRO A 233 -27.06 -12.69 -9.94
CA PRO A 233 -26.17 -13.71 -10.52
C PRO A 233 -25.84 -13.53 -12.00
N GLU A 234 -26.79 -12.99 -12.77
CA GLU A 234 -26.64 -12.71 -14.20
C GLU A 234 -25.50 -11.72 -14.47
N LEU A 235 -25.38 -10.68 -13.63
CA LEU A 235 -24.37 -9.63 -13.76
C LEU A 235 -23.02 -10.10 -13.21
N GLU A 236 -23.01 -10.78 -12.07
CA GLU A 236 -21.78 -11.40 -11.49
C GLU A 236 -21.12 -12.36 -12.49
N LYS A 237 -21.92 -13.19 -13.18
CA LYS A 237 -21.40 -14.12 -14.18
C LYS A 237 -20.91 -13.43 -15.45
N ALA A 238 -21.52 -12.30 -15.83
CA ALA A 238 -21.14 -11.56 -17.03
C ALA A 238 -19.92 -10.66 -16.82
N ALA A 239 -19.64 -10.28 -15.57
CA ALA A 239 -18.50 -9.43 -15.23
C ALA A 239 -17.16 -10.11 -15.52
N ARG A 240 -16.19 -9.32 -15.97
CA ARG A 240 -14.80 -9.76 -16.19
C ARG A 240 -14.02 -9.83 -14.87
N GLY A 241 -14.42 -9.01 -13.90
CA GLY A 241 -13.78 -8.93 -12.58
C GLY A 241 -14.73 -8.37 -11.53
N HIS A 242 -14.28 -8.47 -10.28
CA HIS A 242 -15.04 -8.04 -9.11
C HIS A 242 -14.17 -7.06 -8.32
N GLY A 243 -14.72 -5.89 -8.01
CA GLY A 243 -14.13 -4.89 -7.13
C GLY A 243 -14.74 -4.93 -5.74
N PHE A 244 -14.11 -4.27 -4.78
CA PHE A 244 -14.63 -4.09 -3.44
C PHE A 244 -14.73 -2.60 -3.10
N PHE A 245 -15.84 -2.19 -2.48
CA PHE A 245 -16.06 -0.81 -2.02
C PHE A 245 -15.94 -0.66 -0.50
N THR A 246 -15.77 -1.77 0.22
CA THR A 246 -15.78 -1.70 1.68
C THR A 246 -14.49 -1.12 2.20
N ILE A 247 -14.59 0.11 2.67
CA ILE A 247 -13.51 0.82 3.34
C ILE A 247 -13.30 0.26 4.75
N GLY A 248 -12.04 0.05 5.10
CA GLY A 248 -11.65 -0.19 6.50
C GLY A 248 -11.79 1.09 7.32
N ASN A 249 -12.06 0.96 8.61
CA ASN A 249 -12.05 2.11 9.51
C ASN A 249 -10.61 2.54 9.78
N GLU A 250 -10.26 3.79 9.45
CA GLU A 250 -9.01 4.41 9.88
C GLU A 250 -9.24 5.28 11.13
N PRO A 251 -8.22 5.45 12.01
CA PRO A 251 -8.37 6.16 13.28
C PRO A 251 -8.88 7.60 13.16
N ASP A 252 -8.62 8.26 12.03
CA ASP A 252 -9.01 9.65 11.76
C ASP A 252 -10.11 9.79 10.70
N GLY A 253 -10.72 8.67 10.26
CA GLY A 253 -11.81 8.66 9.29
C GLY A 253 -11.42 8.97 7.84
N LEU A 254 -10.14 9.20 7.56
CA LEU A 254 -9.63 9.40 6.20
C LEU A 254 -9.35 8.04 5.54
N VAL A 255 -9.86 7.83 4.33
CA VAL A 255 -9.69 6.57 3.60
C VAL A 255 -8.34 6.57 2.87
N ARG A 256 -7.40 5.75 3.35
CA ARG A 256 -6.10 5.51 2.69
C ARG A 256 -5.91 4.05 2.26
N ARG A 257 -6.76 3.16 2.77
CA ARG A 257 -6.76 1.72 2.53
C ARG A 257 -8.15 1.28 2.08
N VAL A 258 -8.18 0.44 1.04
CA VAL A 258 -9.38 -0.16 0.43
C VAL A 258 -9.16 -1.66 0.30
#